data_AF-A0A7W6FQY2-F1
#
_entry.id   AF-A0A7W6FQY2-F1
#
_cell.length_a   1.000
_cell.length_b   1.000
_cell.length_c   1.000
_cell.angle_alpha   90.00
_cell.angle_beta   90.00
_cell.angle_gamma   90.00
#
_symmetry.space_group_name_H-M   'P 1'
#
loop_
_entity.id
_entity.type
_entity.pdbx_description
1 polymer ?
#
loop_
_entity_poly.entity_id
_entity_poly.type
_entity_poly.pdbx_seq_one_letter_code
_entity_poly.pdbx_strand_id
1 'polypeptide(L)'
;MLAFSSSRSMPVGHVAMVSKVVSDREVLLTHANWSYRGGIERNVRAVDVSPNNDWTDVRVWYGPIGDLGQRSNGAFGFIYPEEATPAAKAPIRIAMAN
;
A
#
# COMPACT_ATOMS: atom_id res chain seq x y z
N MET A 1 3.99 5.17 3.98
CA MET A 1 2.58 4.85 3.66
C MET A 1 2.18 5.62 2.41
N LEU A 2 1.20 5.14 1.65
CA LEU A 2 0.57 5.88 0.55
C LEU A 2 -0.75 6.46 1.05
N ALA A 3 -0.99 7.75 0.80
CA ALA A 3 -2.21 8.46 1.20
C ALA A 3 -3.08 8.78 -0.02
N PHE A 4 -4.29 8.22 -0.05
CA PHE A 4 -5.29 8.46 -1.10
C PHE A 4 -6.16 9.66 -0.75
N SER A 5 -6.48 10.46 -1.77
CA SER A 5 -7.39 11.59 -1.64
C SER A 5 -8.83 11.13 -1.40
N SER A 6 -9.65 12.01 -0.83
CA SER A 6 -11.08 11.74 -0.69
C SER A 6 -11.75 11.58 -2.06
N SER A 7 -12.76 10.72 -2.10
CA SER A 7 -13.61 10.50 -3.28
C SER A 7 -15.02 10.10 -2.83
N ARG A 8 -15.95 9.97 -3.78
CA ARG A 8 -17.32 9.54 -3.47
C ARG A 8 -17.38 8.17 -2.78
N SER A 9 -16.47 7.26 -3.12
CA SER A 9 -16.40 5.91 -2.53
C SER A 9 -15.54 5.86 -1.26
N MET A 10 -14.68 6.86 -1.05
CA MET A 10 -13.80 6.98 0.13
C MET A 10 -13.85 8.43 0.66
N PRO A 11 -14.94 8.87 1.32
CA PRO A 11 -15.14 10.29 1.64
C PRO A 11 -14.08 10.90 2.57
N VAL A 12 -13.45 10.06 3.40
CA VAL A 12 -12.38 10.46 4.34
C VAL A 12 -10.98 10.21 3.78
N GLY A 13 -10.87 9.82 2.51
CA GLY A 13 -9.63 9.30 1.93
C GLY A 13 -9.34 7.87 2.40
N HIS A 14 -8.11 7.43 2.16
CA HIS A 14 -7.64 6.10 2.57
C HIS A 14 -6.13 6.10 2.76
N VAL A 15 -5.61 5.22 3.61
CA VAL A 15 -4.17 5.04 3.77
C VAL A 15 -3.80 3.58 3.64
N ALA A 16 -2.67 3.32 3.00
CA ALA A 16 -2.12 1.99 2.84
C ALA A 16 -0.65 1.95 3.23
N MET A 17 -0.24 0.89 3.93
CA MET A 17 1.17 0.66 4.23
C MET A 17 1.85 0.13 2.96
N VAL A 18 2.95 0.76 2.58
CA VAL A 18 3.82 0.24 1.51
C VAL A 18 4.66 -0.87 2.11
N SER A 19 4.41 -2.11 1.70
CA SER A 19 5.18 -3.27 2.17
C SER A 19 6.45 -3.52 1.36
N LYS A 20 6.47 -3.12 0.08
CA LYS A 20 7.64 -3.24 -0.79
C LYS A 20 7.56 -2.25 -1.95
N VAL A 21 8.70 -1.67 -2.32
CA VAL A 21 8.86 -0.96 -3.61
C VAL A 21 9.30 -1.97 -4.66
N VAL A 22 8.55 -2.06 -5.76
CA VAL A 22 8.80 -3.02 -6.86
C VAL A 22 9.51 -2.33 -8.02
N SER A 23 9.07 -1.12 -8.37
CA SER A 23 9.68 -0.26 -9.38
C SER A 23 9.31 1.20 -9.12
N ASP A 24 9.76 2.12 -9.97
CA ASP A 24 9.41 3.54 -9.90
C ASP A 24 7.88 3.79 -9.97
N ARG A 25 7.12 2.84 -10.54
CA ARG A 25 5.67 2.92 -10.73
C ARG A 25 4.87 1.83 -10.04
N GLU A 26 5.51 0.93 -9.31
CA GLU A 26 4.79 -0.18 -8.65
C GLU A 26 5.27 -0.38 -7.22
N VAL A 27 4.30 -0.48 -6.31
CA VAL A 27 4.51 -0.85 -4.91
C VAL A 27 3.55 -1.96 -4.51
N LEU A 28 3.91 -2.69 -3.47
CA LEU A 28 3.01 -3.59 -2.78
C LEU A 28 2.43 -2.91 -1.56
N LEU A 29 1.12 -3.06 -1.36
CA LEU A 29 0.36 -2.45 -0.27
C LEU A 29 -0.16 -3.50 0.69
N THR A 30 -0.21 -3.11 1.97
CA THR A 30 -1.02 -3.76 3.00
C THR A 30 -2.02 -2.76 3.54
N HIS A 31 -3.30 -3.11 3.48
CA HIS A 31 -4.40 -2.24 3.88
C HIS A 31 -5.68 -3.05 4.19
N ALA A 32 -6.70 -2.36 4.68
CA ALA A 32 -7.99 -2.94 4.96
C ALA A 32 -9.11 -2.20 4.24
N ASN A 33 -10.29 -2.82 4.11
CA ASN A 33 -11.52 -2.20 3.61
C ASN A 33 -11.49 -1.70 2.17
N TRP A 34 -10.58 -2.20 1.33
CA TRP A 34 -10.48 -1.79 -0.07
C TRP A 34 -11.46 -2.55 -0.96
N SER A 35 -11.21 -3.84 -1.17
CA SER A 35 -12.06 -4.69 -2.01
C SER A 35 -13.39 -5.04 -1.33
N TYR A 36 -13.37 -5.24 -0.01
CA TYR A 36 -14.53 -5.63 0.79
C TYR A 36 -14.45 -4.99 2.18
N ARG A 37 -15.60 -4.59 2.73
CA ARG A 37 -15.67 -4.14 4.13
C ARG A 37 -15.22 -5.27 5.06
N GLY A 38 -14.37 -4.94 6.01
CA GLY A 38 -13.72 -5.87 6.95
C GLY A 38 -12.56 -6.66 6.35
N GLY A 39 -12.32 -6.60 5.03
CA GLY A 39 -11.25 -7.34 4.38
C GLY A 39 -9.88 -6.73 4.65
N ILE A 40 -8.86 -7.57 4.89
CA ILE A 40 -7.46 -7.15 4.97
C ILE A 40 -6.71 -7.79 3.81
N GLU A 41 -6.09 -6.96 2.99
CA GLU A 41 -5.27 -7.39 1.87
C GLU A 41 -3.80 -7.07 2.17
N ARG A 42 -2.91 -8.03 1.87
CA ARG A 42 -1.48 -7.94 2.15
C ARG A 42 -0.70 -8.16 0.87
N ASN A 43 0.33 -7.33 0.67
CA ASN A 43 1.22 -7.38 -0.48
C ASN A 43 0.49 -7.31 -1.84
N VAL A 44 -0.60 -6.55 -1.90
CA VAL A 44 -1.36 -6.37 -3.12
C VAL A 44 -0.81 -5.24 -3.96
N ARG A 45 -0.90 -5.36 -5.29
CA ARG A 45 -0.28 -4.41 -6.22
C ARG A 45 -0.96 -3.05 -6.18
N ALA A 46 -0.16 -1.99 -6.24
CA ALA A 46 -0.59 -0.66 -6.58
C ALA A 46 0.37 -0.07 -7.62
N VAL A 47 -0.22 0.47 -8.68
CA VAL A 47 0.51 0.98 -9.85
C VAL A 47 0.16 2.45 -10.05
N ASP A 48 1.18 3.28 -10.13
CA ASP A 48 1.05 4.66 -10.55
C ASP A 48 0.74 4.73 -12.05
N VAL A 49 -0.40 5.34 -12.36
CA VAL A 49 -0.90 5.58 -13.72
C VAL A 49 -0.92 7.07 -14.07
N SER A 50 -0.36 7.92 -13.20
CA SER A 50 -0.23 9.36 -13.46
C SER A 50 0.64 9.61 -14.70
N PRO A 51 0.28 10.63 -15.52
CA PRO A 51 1.07 10.98 -16.70
C PRO A 51 2.49 11.43 -16.33
N ASN A 52 2.68 12.01 -15.14
CA ASN A 52 3.92 12.64 -14.72
C ASN A 52 4.84 11.77 -13.85
N ASN A 53 4.43 10.54 -13.53
CA ASN A 53 5.17 9.67 -12.58
C ASN A 53 5.27 10.25 -11.15
N ASP A 54 4.22 10.97 -10.72
CA ASP A 54 4.20 11.69 -9.45
C ASP A 54 3.27 11.05 -8.42
N TRP A 55 2.77 9.84 -8.72
CA TRP A 55 1.86 9.08 -7.85
C TRP A 55 0.55 9.80 -7.54
N THR A 56 0.17 10.80 -8.34
CA THR A 56 -1.10 11.53 -8.15
C THR A 56 -2.32 10.71 -8.57
N ASP A 57 -2.15 9.66 -9.38
CA ASP A 57 -3.23 8.79 -9.84
C ASP A 57 -2.81 7.30 -9.82
N VAL A 58 -3.49 6.49 -9.01
CA VAL A 58 -3.04 5.14 -8.67
C VAL A 58 -4.15 4.10 -8.86
N ARG A 59 -3.84 3.02 -9.58
CA ARG A 59 -4.69 1.82 -9.62
C ARG A 59 -4.22 0.82 -8.58
N VAL A 60 -5.17 0.24 -7.86
CA VAL A 60 -4.89 -0.74 -6.81
C VAL A 60 -5.60 -2.03 -7.16
N TRP A 61 -4.97 -3.15 -6.81
CA TRP A 61 -5.58 -4.47 -6.81
C TRP A 61 -7.02 -4.46 -6.29
N TYR A 62 -7.88 -5.24 -6.93
CA TYR A 62 -9.27 -5.40 -6.57
C TYR A 62 -9.66 -6.88 -6.56
N GLY A 63 -9.90 -7.40 -5.35
CA GLY A 63 -10.18 -8.80 -5.08
C GLY A 63 -11.24 -9.45 -5.99
N PRO A 64 -12.40 -8.81 -6.25
CA PRO A 64 -13.43 -9.40 -7.11
C PRO A 64 -13.01 -9.77 -8.52
N ILE A 65 -12.01 -9.08 -9.09
CA ILE A 65 -11.53 -9.34 -10.45
C ILE A 65 -10.14 -9.99 -10.47
N GLY A 66 -9.47 -10.11 -9.32
CA GLY A 66 -8.15 -10.72 -9.23
C GLY A 66 -7.05 -9.98 -10.00
N ASP A 67 -7.20 -8.67 -10.18
CA ASP A 67 -6.25 -7.81 -10.88
C ASP A 67 -6.40 -6.35 -10.43
N LEU A 68 -5.65 -5.42 -11.03
CA LEU A 68 -5.79 -3.99 -10.84
C LEU A 68 -7.23 -3.53 -11.15
N GLY A 69 -7.81 -2.78 -10.22
CA GLY A 69 -9.10 -2.15 -10.40
C GLY A 69 -9.10 -1.20 -11.61
N GLN A 70 -10.23 -1.15 -12.31
CA GLN A 70 -10.41 -0.29 -13.49
C GLN A 70 -10.41 1.20 -13.13
N ARG A 71 -10.85 1.54 -11.91
CA ARG A 71 -10.82 2.91 -11.40
C ARG A 71 -9.44 3.22 -10.86
N SER A 72 -8.87 4.33 -11.32
CA SER A 72 -7.75 4.96 -10.66
C SER A 72 -8.25 5.82 -9.49
N ASN A 73 -7.37 6.05 -8.52
CA ASN A 73 -7.66 6.71 -7.26
C ASN A 73 -6.61 7.80 -7.06
N GLY A 74 -7.07 9.03 -6.87
CA GLY A 74 -6.20 10.15 -6.56
C GLY A 74 -5.42 9.88 -5.27
N ALA A 75 -4.16 10.31 -5.24
CA ALA A 75 -3.32 10.21 -4.05
C ALA A 75 -2.50 11.49 -3.85
N PHE A 76 -2.21 11.77 -2.58
CA PHE A 76 -1.31 12.85 -2.18
C PHE A 76 0.17 12.42 -2.21
N GLY A 77 0.43 11.12 -2.45
CA GLY A 77 1.75 10.53 -2.44
C GLY A 77 2.10 9.87 -1.11
N PHE A 78 3.40 9.84 -0.81
CA PHE A 78 3.94 9.01 0.28
C PHE A 78 4.20 9.81 1.55
N ILE A 79 3.82 9.21 2.68
CA ILE A 79 4.20 9.62 4.03
C ILE A 79 5.36 8.74 4.48
N TYR A 80 6.51 9.35 4.77
CA TYR A 80 7.69 8.66 5.27
C TYR A 80 7.76 8.79 6.80
N PRO A 81 8.21 7.75 7.52
CA PRO A 81 8.55 7.92 8.92
C PRO A 81 9.72 8.91 9.03
N GLU A 82 9.70 9.77 10.05
CA GLU A 82 10.93 10.42 10.52
C GLU A 82 11.94 9.32 10.86
N GLU A 83 13.22 9.52 10.51
CA GLU A 83 14.30 8.52 10.53
C GLU A 83 13.98 7.29 11.38
N ALA A 84 13.68 6.18 10.69
CA ALA A 84 13.49 4.91 11.36
C ALA A 84 14.79 4.59 12.10
N THR A 85 14.76 4.70 13.44
CA THR A 85 15.74 4.01 14.26
C THR A 85 15.69 2.56 13.79
N PRO A 86 16.78 1.99 13.25
CA PRO A 86 16.75 0.64 12.74
C PRO A 86 16.17 -0.23 13.83
N ALA A 87 15.03 -0.87 13.59
CA ALA A 87 14.48 -1.83 14.52
C ALA A 87 15.60 -2.83 14.79
N ALA A 88 16.15 -2.79 16.00
CA ALA A 88 17.25 -3.65 16.38
C ALA A 88 16.82 -5.07 16.00
N LYS A 89 17.60 -5.75 15.16
CA LYS A 89 17.37 -7.16 14.85
C LYS A 89 17.37 -7.87 16.20
N ALA A 90 16.18 -8.18 16.73
CA ALA A 90 16.06 -8.90 17.98
C ALA A 90 16.82 -10.22 17.78
N PRO A 91 17.78 -10.56 18.65
CA PRO A 91 18.55 -11.78 18.47
C PRO A 91 17.60 -12.97 18.45
N ILE A 92 17.61 -13.73 17.35
CA ILE A 92 16.88 -14.99 17.24
C ILE A 92 17.50 -15.93 18.27
N ARG A 93 16.81 -16.15 19.39
CA ARG A 93 17.16 -17.22 20.34
C ARG A 93 16.78 -18.56 19.71
N ILE A 94 17.74 -19.20 19.05
CA ILE A 94 17.63 -20.61 18.69
C ILE A 94 17.90 -21.39 19.98
N ALA A 95 16.84 -21.96 20.57
CA ALA A 95 17.00 -22.96 21.61
C ALA A 95 17.43 -24.26 20.93
N MET A 96 18.69 -24.65 21.09
CA MET A 96 19.14 -26.01 20.80
C MET A 96 18.79 -26.87 22.02
N ALA A 97 17.94 -27.88 21.82
CA ALA A 97 17.73 -28.94 22.79
C ALA A 97 18.80 -30.03 22.56
N ASN A 98 19.49 -30.41 23.63
CA ASN A 98 20.45 -31.52 23.65
C ASN A 98 19.72 -32.87 23.69
#